data_AF-A0A9W7IEY7-F1
#
_entry.id   AF-A0A9W7IEY7-F1
#
_cell.length_a   1.000
_cell.length_b   1.000
_cell.length_c   1.000
_cell.angle_alpha   90.00
_cell.angle_beta   90.00
_cell.angle_gamma   90.00
#
_symmetry.space_group_name_H-M   'P 1'
#
loop_
_entity.id
_entity.type
_entity.pdbx_description
1 polymer ?
#
loop_
_entity_poly.entity_id
_entity_poly.type
_entity_poly.pdbx_seq_one_letter_code
_entity_poly.pdbx_strand_id
1 'polypeptide(L)'
;MSMYGRDPWGGLLEINAADSATDDDRSRNLQDLDRAALSRPLDETQQSWLLGPSEQKKKKKYVDLGCIIALMFFNAQRSGKLPKHNNVSWRGNSCLRDGKSDPSTTISDLVGGYYDAGDAIKFNFPASFSMTMLSWSVIEYSAKYEAAGELNHVKEVIKWGTDYLLKTFNNSADKIDKIAAQVGVGDTSGGSTTPNDHYCWMRPEDIDYPRPVYECHSCSDLAAEMAAALASASIVFKDNKAYSQKLVHGARTLFQFSRDQRGRYSAGGSDPALFYNSSGYWDEFVWGGAWLYYATGNISYLQLATHPKLAKHAGAFWGGPDYGVLSWDNKLAGAQVLLSRLRLFLSPGYPYEEILRTFHNQTSIVMCSYLPVFTSFNRTKGGLIQLNHGRPQPLQYVVNAAFLATLFSDYLDAADTPGWYCGPNFYTTDVLREFAKTQIDYILGKNPRKMSYVVGFGNHYPKHVHHRGASIPKNKIRYNCKGGWKWRDSKKPNPNTLVGAMVAGPDRHDGFHDVRTNYNYTEPTLAGNAGLVAALVALSGDKSTGIDKNTIFSAVPPMFPTPPPPPAPWKP
;
A
#
# COMPACT_ATOMS: atom_id res chain seq x y z
N MET A 1 -29.67 50.83 -17.29
CA MET A 1 -28.60 51.71 -17.81
C MET A 1 -27.35 50.84 -17.92
N SER A 2 -27.03 50.27 -19.09
CA SER A 2 -26.10 50.82 -20.12
C SER A 2 -24.76 51.27 -19.51
N MET A 3 -23.56 50.93 -20.01
CA MET A 3 -23.12 50.39 -21.29
C MET A 3 -21.62 50.02 -21.22
N TYR A 4 -21.21 48.98 -21.94
CA TYR A 4 -19.93 48.62 -22.58
C TYR A 4 -18.59 49.38 -22.39
N GLY A 5 -17.50 48.58 -22.41
CA GLY A 5 -16.31 48.78 -23.28
C GLY A 5 -14.96 48.49 -22.58
N ARG A 6 -13.93 47.90 -23.21
CA ARG A 6 -13.70 47.15 -24.46
C ARG A 6 -12.24 46.65 -24.39
N ASP A 7 -11.96 45.48 -24.93
CA ASP A 7 -10.60 45.01 -25.26
C ASP A 7 -9.93 45.95 -26.29
N PRO A 8 -8.61 46.22 -26.18
CA PRO A 8 -7.82 46.77 -27.27
C PRO A 8 -7.30 45.62 -28.16
N TRP A 9 -7.15 45.91 -29.45
CA TRP A 9 -6.67 45.02 -30.53
C TRP A 9 -7.76 44.23 -31.29
N GLY A 10 -8.61 44.99 -31.99
CA GLY A 10 -9.32 44.50 -33.17
C GLY A 10 -8.79 45.20 -34.43
N GLY A 11 -8.43 44.41 -35.44
CA GLY A 11 -8.20 44.80 -36.83
C GLY A 11 -8.60 43.62 -37.73
N LEU A 12 -9.27 43.89 -38.84
CA LEU A 12 -10.25 43.02 -39.50
C LEU A 12 -9.81 42.55 -40.91
N LEU A 13 -10.08 41.27 -41.19
CA LEU A 13 -10.55 40.61 -42.43
C LEU A 13 -9.83 40.80 -43.79
N GLU A 14 -9.38 39.67 -44.36
CA GLU A 14 -9.76 39.27 -45.73
C GLU A 14 -10.07 37.75 -45.78
N ILE A 15 -11.20 37.41 -46.39
CA ILE A 15 -11.65 36.04 -46.73
C ILE A 15 -11.45 35.89 -48.23
N ASN A 16 -10.79 34.81 -48.65
CA ASN A 16 -11.01 34.23 -49.97
C ASN A 16 -11.19 32.72 -49.82
N ALA A 17 -12.32 32.24 -50.32
CA ALA A 17 -12.66 30.83 -50.42
C ALA A 17 -12.12 30.26 -51.72
N ALA A 18 -11.45 29.11 -51.66
CA ALA A 18 -11.37 28.15 -52.76
C ALA A 18 -11.06 26.76 -52.20
N ASP A 19 -11.79 25.78 -52.73
CA ASP A 19 -11.88 24.39 -52.31
C ASP A 19 -10.61 23.53 -52.46
N SER A 20 -10.64 22.42 -51.73
CA SER A 20 -10.27 21.05 -52.15
C SER A 20 -8.96 20.41 -51.64
N ALA A 21 -9.17 19.21 -51.08
CA ALA A 21 -8.37 17.99 -51.18
C ALA A 21 -7.19 17.72 -50.20
N THR A 22 -7.40 16.60 -49.49
CA THR A 22 -6.44 15.54 -49.06
C THR A 22 -5.52 15.76 -47.85
N ASP A 23 -5.96 15.15 -46.73
CA ASP A 23 -5.13 14.43 -45.76
C ASP A 23 -4.40 13.27 -46.47
N ASP A 24 -3.08 13.36 -46.66
CA ASP A 24 -2.12 12.22 -46.61
C ASP A 24 -0.70 12.64 -47.06
N ASP A 25 0.02 13.52 -46.34
CA ASP A 25 1.46 13.72 -46.66
C ASP A 25 2.36 14.37 -45.59
N ARG A 26 2.08 14.18 -44.29
CA ARG A 26 2.95 14.70 -43.20
C ARG A 26 3.52 13.65 -42.24
N SER A 27 3.72 12.43 -42.71
CA SER A 27 4.33 11.33 -41.94
C SER A 27 5.66 10.81 -42.52
N ARG A 28 6.47 11.68 -43.14
CA ARG A 28 7.84 11.33 -43.52
C ARG A 28 8.75 12.53 -43.31
N ASN A 29 9.33 12.63 -42.13
CA ASN A 29 10.64 13.24 -41.82
C ASN A 29 10.74 13.49 -40.32
N LEU A 30 11.06 12.44 -39.56
CA LEU A 30 11.58 12.51 -38.19
C LEU A 30 12.17 11.13 -37.81
N GLN A 31 13.08 10.65 -38.66
CA GLN A 31 14.07 9.64 -38.28
C GLN A 31 15.41 10.29 -38.60
N ASP A 32 16.01 10.90 -37.58
CA ASP A 32 17.46 11.08 -37.40
C ASP A 32 17.67 11.98 -36.18
N LEU A 33 17.83 11.35 -35.01
CA LEU A 33 18.49 11.91 -33.83
C LEU A 33 18.88 10.75 -32.90
N ASP A 34 20.16 10.41 -32.97
CA ASP A 34 21.04 9.60 -32.11
C ASP A 34 20.45 8.56 -31.15
N ARG A 35 20.53 7.30 -31.60
CA ARG A 35 20.20 6.07 -30.87
C ARG A 35 21.45 5.45 -30.21
N ALA A 36 22.15 6.20 -29.37
CA ALA A 36 23.40 5.73 -28.72
C ALA A 36 23.48 5.89 -27.19
N ALA A 37 22.38 6.22 -26.49
CA ALA A 37 22.37 6.36 -25.02
C ALA A 37 21.50 5.34 -24.26
N LEU A 38 20.89 4.39 -24.96
CA LEU A 38 20.04 3.34 -24.36
C LEU A 38 20.36 2.00 -25.01
N SER A 39 21.37 1.30 -24.49
CA SER A 39 21.67 -0.07 -24.92
C SER A 39 21.90 -1.00 -23.73
N ARG A 40 20.84 -1.72 -23.34
CA ARG A 40 20.86 -3.18 -23.29
C ARG A 40 19.50 -3.73 -23.75
N PRO A 41 19.48 -4.86 -24.47
CA PRO A 41 18.27 -5.38 -25.10
C PRO A 41 17.43 -6.18 -24.10
N LEU A 42 16.12 -6.00 -24.16
CA LEU A 42 15.14 -6.90 -23.56
C LEU A 42 15.26 -8.28 -24.25
N ASP A 43 15.20 -9.33 -23.45
CA ASP A 43 15.38 -10.74 -23.86
C ASP A 43 14.41 -11.16 -24.98
N GLU A 44 14.80 -12.11 -25.83
CA GLU A 44 13.97 -12.61 -26.96
C GLU A 44 12.63 -13.19 -26.46
N THR A 45 12.62 -13.70 -25.23
CA THR A 45 11.40 -14.13 -24.54
C THR A 45 10.44 -12.97 -24.31
N GLN A 46 10.87 -11.71 -24.19
CA GLN A 46 10.02 -10.52 -24.00
C GLN A 46 9.56 -9.90 -25.33
N GLN A 47 10.29 -10.11 -26.42
CA GLN A 47 9.97 -9.53 -27.74
C GLN A 47 8.87 -10.30 -28.48
N SER A 48 8.73 -11.62 -28.24
CA SER A 48 7.67 -12.42 -28.88
C SER A 48 6.25 -12.12 -28.35
N TRP A 49 6.11 -11.39 -27.23
CA TRP A 49 4.82 -11.02 -26.63
C TRP A 49 4.10 -9.86 -27.34
N LEU A 50 4.73 -9.18 -28.29
CA LEU A 50 4.19 -7.93 -28.86
C LEU A 50 3.27 -8.10 -30.07
N LEU A 51 3.16 -9.30 -30.66
CA LEU A 51 2.46 -9.49 -31.94
C LEU A 51 1.39 -10.59 -31.86
N GLY A 52 0.13 -10.18 -31.58
CA GLY A 52 -1.06 -11.03 -31.71
C GLY A 52 -2.31 -10.44 -31.02
N PRO A 53 -3.52 -10.46 -31.64
CA PRO A 53 -4.68 -9.74 -31.10
C PRO A 53 -5.55 -10.59 -30.15
N SER A 54 -5.85 -10.03 -28.97
CA SER A 54 -7.18 -10.01 -28.35
C SER A 54 -7.22 -8.92 -27.26
N GLU A 55 -8.31 -8.17 -27.12
CA GLU A 55 -8.40 -7.10 -26.11
C GLU A 55 -8.22 -7.63 -24.67
N GLN A 56 -8.68 -8.85 -24.39
CA GLN A 56 -8.52 -9.49 -23.08
C GLN A 56 -7.06 -9.88 -22.80
N LYS A 57 -6.30 -10.38 -23.80
CA LYS A 57 -4.86 -10.64 -23.64
C LYS A 57 -4.06 -9.35 -23.48
N LYS A 58 -4.45 -8.26 -24.16
CA LYS A 58 -3.83 -6.93 -23.97
C LYS A 58 -4.08 -6.37 -22.57
N LYS A 59 -5.29 -6.52 -22.03
CA LYS A 59 -5.64 -6.11 -20.65
C LYS A 59 -4.91 -6.93 -19.59
N LYS A 60 -4.77 -8.26 -19.76
CA LYS A 60 -4.00 -9.13 -18.84
C LYS A 60 -2.54 -8.66 -18.69
N LYS A 61 -1.85 -8.43 -19.82
CA LYS A 61 -0.47 -7.91 -19.84
C LYS A 61 -0.32 -6.53 -19.16
N TYR A 62 -1.39 -5.74 -19.10
CA TYR A 62 -1.38 -4.38 -18.57
C TYR A 62 -1.39 -4.35 -17.03
N VAL A 63 -2.13 -5.28 -16.40
CA VAL A 63 -2.19 -5.41 -14.93
C VAL A 63 -0.91 -6.06 -14.40
N ASP A 64 -0.41 -7.10 -15.08
CA ASP A 64 0.88 -7.74 -14.75
C ASP A 64 2.02 -6.71 -14.80
N LEU A 65 2.07 -5.89 -15.86
CA LEU A 65 3.02 -4.78 -16.00
C LEU A 65 2.84 -3.71 -14.91
N GLY A 66 1.60 -3.43 -14.51
CA GLY A 66 1.31 -2.52 -13.41
C GLY A 66 1.95 -2.97 -12.10
N CYS A 67 1.88 -4.26 -11.78
CA CYS A 67 2.45 -4.83 -10.55
C CYS A 67 3.98 -4.67 -10.51
N ILE A 68 4.65 -5.01 -11.62
CA ILE A 68 6.11 -4.83 -11.80
C ILE A 68 6.49 -3.36 -11.57
N ILE A 69 5.77 -2.45 -12.24
CA ILE A 69 6.01 -1.01 -12.15
C ILE A 69 5.80 -0.51 -10.71
N ALA A 70 4.71 -0.89 -10.05
CA ALA A 70 4.39 -0.44 -8.69
C ALA A 70 5.43 -0.89 -7.65
N LEU A 71 6.04 -2.07 -7.80
CA LEU A 71 7.12 -2.55 -6.92
C LEU A 71 8.39 -1.68 -7.01
N MET A 72 8.68 -1.06 -8.16
CA MET A 72 9.84 -0.19 -8.32
C MET A 72 9.83 1.03 -7.39
N PHE A 73 8.64 1.48 -6.94
CA PHE A 73 8.53 2.55 -5.96
C PHE A 73 9.23 2.20 -4.65
N PHE A 74 9.08 0.98 -4.15
CA PHE A 74 9.72 0.55 -2.90
C PHE A 74 11.24 0.60 -2.99
N ASN A 75 11.82 0.22 -4.13
CA ASN A 75 13.26 0.35 -4.37
C ASN A 75 13.73 1.82 -4.29
N ALA A 76 12.87 2.75 -4.74
CA ALA A 76 13.12 4.18 -4.68
C ALA A 76 12.90 4.78 -3.28
N GLN A 77 12.23 4.07 -2.36
CA GLN A 77 12.00 4.48 -0.96
C GLN A 77 13.01 3.93 0.05
N ARG A 78 13.88 2.98 -0.34
CA ARG A 78 14.83 2.35 0.62
C ARG A 78 15.74 3.37 1.29
N SER A 79 15.86 3.35 2.61
CA SER A 79 16.83 4.11 3.41
C SER A 79 18.02 3.25 3.80
N GLY A 80 19.17 3.84 4.12
CA GLY A 80 20.36 3.11 4.57
C GLY A 80 21.32 2.74 3.45
N LYS A 81 22.03 1.61 3.61
CA LYS A 81 23.02 1.12 2.64
C LYS A 81 22.33 0.28 1.56
N LEU A 82 22.12 0.85 0.39
CA LEU A 82 21.39 0.20 -0.70
C LEU A 82 22.11 -1.05 -1.22
N PRO A 83 21.36 -2.09 -1.65
CA PRO A 83 21.95 -3.25 -2.31
C PRO A 83 22.53 -2.86 -3.67
N LYS A 84 23.52 -3.63 -4.15
CA LYS A 84 24.15 -3.39 -5.47
C LYS A 84 23.13 -3.40 -6.61
N HIS A 85 22.09 -4.23 -6.49
CA HIS A 85 21.02 -4.39 -7.48
C HIS A 85 19.72 -3.67 -7.08
N ASN A 86 19.80 -2.39 -6.66
CA ASN A 86 18.60 -1.61 -6.28
C ASN A 86 17.73 -1.16 -7.47
N ASN A 87 18.23 -1.25 -8.71
CA ASN A 87 17.52 -0.87 -9.94
C ASN A 87 16.95 0.57 -9.99
N VAL A 88 17.42 1.46 -9.10
CA VAL A 88 17.11 2.90 -9.10
C VAL A 88 18.41 3.68 -9.13
N SER A 89 18.85 4.03 -10.33
CA SER A 89 20.18 4.58 -10.59
C SER A 89 20.42 5.95 -9.96
N TRP A 90 19.37 6.70 -9.65
CA TRP A 90 19.45 8.04 -9.06
C TRP A 90 19.46 8.04 -7.53
N ARG A 91 19.17 6.91 -6.88
CA ARG A 91 19.28 6.74 -5.42
C ARG A 91 20.71 6.33 -5.00
N GLY A 92 21.05 6.59 -3.74
CA GLY A 92 22.31 6.21 -3.11
C GLY A 92 22.18 5.90 -1.62
N ASN A 93 23.30 5.54 -1.00
CA ASN A 93 23.35 5.28 0.43
C ASN A 93 23.03 6.56 1.20
N SER A 94 22.13 6.47 2.17
CA SER A 94 21.58 7.63 2.89
C SER A 94 21.33 7.30 4.35
N CYS A 95 21.27 8.32 5.21
CA CYS A 95 20.88 8.19 6.63
C CYS A 95 21.64 7.10 7.41
N LEU A 96 22.94 6.92 7.14
CA LEU A 96 23.79 5.86 7.72
C LEU A 96 24.12 6.05 9.22
N ARG A 97 23.58 7.10 9.85
CA ARG A 97 23.74 7.45 11.27
C ARG A 97 22.44 7.34 12.06
N ASP A 98 21.35 6.89 11.44
CA ASP A 98 20.05 6.68 12.10
C ASP A 98 20.22 5.71 13.30
N GLY A 99 19.76 6.13 14.48
CA GLY A 99 19.90 5.41 15.76
C GLY A 99 21.28 5.53 16.43
N LYS A 100 22.34 5.86 15.69
CA LYS A 100 23.71 5.94 16.24
C LYS A 100 24.07 7.29 16.85
N SER A 101 23.36 8.32 16.45
CA SER A 101 23.69 9.72 16.75
C SER A 101 22.90 10.30 17.91
N ASP A 102 21.97 9.54 18.48
CA ASP A 102 21.11 9.97 19.57
C ASP A 102 21.51 9.22 20.85
N PRO A 103 22.24 9.88 21.77
CA PRO A 103 22.69 9.25 23.02
C PRO A 103 21.55 9.01 24.02
N SER A 104 20.34 9.54 23.75
CA SER A 104 19.18 9.38 24.64
C SER A 104 18.41 8.07 24.42
N THR A 105 18.66 7.37 23.31
CA THR A 105 18.02 6.08 23.00
C THR A 105 18.98 4.91 23.23
N THR A 106 18.43 3.78 23.70
CA THR A 106 19.17 2.51 23.75
C THR A 106 19.05 1.72 22.44
N ILE A 107 18.30 2.22 21.46
CA ILE A 107 18.06 1.60 20.16
C ILE A 107 19.08 2.16 19.17
N SER A 108 20.26 1.54 19.13
CA SER A 108 21.48 2.15 18.58
C SER A 108 21.82 1.82 17.12
N ASP A 109 21.01 1.05 16.40
CA ASP A 109 21.16 0.82 14.95
C ASP A 109 19.80 0.84 14.25
N LEU A 110 19.46 1.96 13.62
CA LEU A 110 18.22 2.10 12.85
C LEU A 110 18.50 2.37 11.37
N VAL A 111 19.70 2.02 10.86
CA VAL A 111 19.99 2.12 9.43
C VAL A 111 19.20 1.05 8.66
N GLY A 112 18.49 1.47 7.62
CA GLY A 112 17.61 0.62 6.81
C GLY A 112 16.18 1.13 6.76
N GLY A 113 15.26 0.27 6.32
CA GLY A 113 13.83 0.57 6.25
C GLY A 113 13.47 1.42 5.05
N TYR A 114 12.31 2.05 5.10
CA TYR A 114 11.76 2.84 4.01
C TYR A 114 11.45 4.25 4.47
N TYR A 115 11.70 5.23 3.59
CA TYR A 115 11.09 6.55 3.70
C TYR A 115 9.61 6.47 3.36
N ASP A 116 8.80 7.20 4.09
CA ASP A 116 7.35 7.05 4.05
C ASP A 116 6.72 7.56 2.74
N ALA A 117 7.10 8.75 2.31
CA ALA A 117 6.43 9.46 1.22
C ALA A 117 7.41 10.27 0.36
N GLY A 118 7.14 11.56 0.15
CA GLY A 118 8.05 12.50 -0.50
C GLY A 118 9.24 12.95 0.35
N ASP A 119 9.21 12.59 1.62
CA ASP A 119 10.11 12.98 2.70
C ASP A 119 11.19 11.92 2.96
N ALA A 120 12.03 12.14 3.97
CA ALA A 120 13.01 11.16 4.43
C ALA A 120 12.75 10.72 5.88
N ILE A 121 11.52 10.85 6.37
CA ILE A 121 11.12 10.36 7.68
C ILE A 121 10.78 8.88 7.56
N LYS A 122 11.12 8.11 8.60
CA LYS A 122 10.71 6.71 8.73
C LYS A 122 9.59 6.63 9.75
N PHE A 123 8.35 6.74 9.29
CA PHE A 123 7.15 6.52 10.10
C PHE A 123 6.86 5.02 10.17
N ASN A 124 7.06 4.41 11.35
CA ASN A 124 6.97 2.95 11.44
C ASN A 124 5.53 2.42 11.39
N PHE A 125 4.51 3.25 11.65
CA PHE A 125 3.12 2.82 11.62
C PHE A 125 2.61 2.53 10.19
N PRO A 126 2.63 3.49 9.24
CA PRO A 126 2.28 3.22 7.84
C PRO A 126 3.27 2.25 7.17
N ALA A 127 4.54 2.24 7.56
CA ALA A 127 5.52 1.27 7.05
C ALA A 127 5.16 -0.17 7.46
N SER A 128 4.72 -0.39 8.70
CA SER A 128 4.30 -1.72 9.18
C SER A 128 3.05 -2.19 8.44
N PHE A 129 2.03 -1.32 8.32
CA PHE A 129 0.84 -1.60 7.51
C PHE A 129 1.19 -2.00 6.08
N SER A 130 2.14 -1.30 5.46
CA SER A 130 2.61 -1.59 4.11
C SER A 130 3.20 -3.00 4.00
N MET A 131 4.02 -3.40 4.98
CA MET A 131 4.62 -4.74 5.00
C MET A 131 3.58 -5.83 5.26
N THR A 132 2.57 -5.56 6.08
CA THR A 132 1.44 -6.47 6.29
C THR A 132 0.64 -6.67 5.01
N MET A 133 0.30 -5.58 4.30
CA MET A 133 -0.44 -5.63 3.03
C MET A 133 0.32 -6.37 1.92
N LEU A 134 1.62 -6.08 1.76
CA LEU A 134 2.45 -6.80 0.79
C LEU A 134 2.55 -8.29 1.15
N SER A 135 2.77 -8.62 2.43
CA SER A 135 2.83 -10.01 2.89
C SER A 135 1.50 -10.74 2.67
N TRP A 136 0.38 -10.09 2.97
CA TRP A 136 -0.95 -10.64 2.73
C TRP A 136 -1.16 -10.93 1.24
N SER A 137 -0.80 -10.01 0.36
CA SER A 137 -0.92 -10.23 -1.09
C SER A 137 -0.08 -11.42 -1.58
N VAL A 138 1.13 -11.63 -1.03
CA VAL A 138 1.98 -12.77 -1.39
C VAL A 138 1.39 -14.08 -0.85
N ILE A 139 0.85 -14.08 0.37
CA ILE A 139 0.21 -15.27 0.96
C ILE A 139 -0.97 -15.74 0.09
N GLU A 140 -1.78 -14.80 -0.40
CA GLU A 140 -2.97 -15.13 -1.19
C GLU A 140 -2.64 -15.43 -2.67
N TYR A 141 -1.68 -14.70 -3.25
CA TYR A 141 -1.43 -14.67 -4.69
C TYR A 141 0.02 -14.99 -5.09
N SER A 142 0.74 -15.80 -4.30
CA SER A 142 2.14 -16.21 -4.59
C SER A 142 2.34 -16.70 -6.02
N ALA A 143 1.43 -17.55 -6.52
CA ALA A 143 1.49 -18.08 -7.89
C ALA A 143 1.41 -17.00 -8.98
N LYS A 144 0.69 -15.90 -8.71
CA LYS A 144 0.57 -14.77 -9.65
C LYS A 144 1.84 -13.93 -9.65
N TYR A 145 2.48 -13.74 -8.50
CA TYR A 145 3.80 -13.12 -8.42
C TYR A 145 4.86 -13.95 -9.14
N GLU A 146 4.83 -15.28 -9.00
CA GLU A 146 5.73 -16.19 -9.70
C GLU A 146 5.53 -16.09 -11.22
N ALA A 147 4.28 -16.11 -11.69
CA ALA A 147 3.96 -15.96 -13.11
C ALA A 147 4.39 -14.60 -13.69
N ALA A 148 4.39 -13.54 -12.87
CA ALA A 148 4.89 -12.23 -13.25
C ALA A 148 6.43 -12.09 -13.17
N GLY A 149 7.14 -13.09 -12.61
CA GLY A 149 8.58 -13.03 -12.37
C GLY A 149 9.00 -12.12 -11.20
N GLU A 150 8.05 -11.73 -10.34
CA GLU A 150 8.25 -10.73 -9.29
C GLU A 150 8.24 -11.31 -7.87
N LEU A 151 8.03 -12.62 -7.69
CA LEU A 151 7.95 -13.23 -6.35
C LEU A 151 9.21 -12.97 -5.51
N ASN A 152 10.39 -13.12 -6.09
CA ASN A 152 11.64 -12.84 -5.38
C ASN A 152 11.78 -11.35 -5.04
N HIS A 153 11.41 -10.46 -5.96
CA HIS A 153 11.51 -9.02 -5.75
C HIS A 153 10.55 -8.53 -4.65
N VAL A 154 9.28 -8.97 -4.64
CA VAL A 154 8.35 -8.61 -3.55
C VAL A 154 8.80 -9.20 -2.21
N LYS A 155 9.37 -10.42 -2.19
CA LYS A 155 9.99 -10.98 -0.98
C LYS A 155 11.18 -10.13 -0.51
N GLU A 156 12.04 -9.66 -1.40
CA GLU A 156 13.13 -8.74 -1.02
C GLU A 156 12.60 -7.41 -0.47
N VAL A 157 11.52 -6.87 -1.05
CA VAL A 157 10.84 -5.66 -0.55
C VAL A 157 10.32 -5.87 0.87
N ILE A 158 9.60 -6.96 1.13
CA ILE A 158 9.09 -7.30 2.46
C ILE A 158 10.25 -7.50 3.43
N LYS A 159 11.26 -8.29 3.04
CA LYS A 159 12.42 -8.60 3.88
C LYS A 159 13.17 -7.33 4.30
N TRP A 160 13.34 -6.37 3.40
CA TRP A 160 13.99 -5.10 3.71
C TRP A 160 13.25 -4.31 4.80
N GLY A 161 11.91 -4.32 4.75
CA GLY A 161 11.08 -3.70 5.77
C GLY A 161 11.14 -4.45 7.10
N THR A 162 10.98 -5.77 7.09
CA THR A 162 10.97 -6.58 8.33
C THR A 162 12.34 -6.68 9.00
N ASP A 163 13.44 -6.70 8.23
CA ASP A 163 14.79 -6.58 8.76
C ASP A 163 14.97 -5.28 9.54
N TYR A 164 14.40 -4.18 9.05
CA TYR A 164 14.40 -2.90 9.74
C TYR A 164 13.46 -2.89 10.95
N LEU A 165 12.24 -3.40 10.84
CA LEU A 165 11.30 -3.47 11.98
C LEU A 165 11.91 -4.24 13.15
N LEU A 166 12.63 -5.35 12.91
CA LEU A 166 13.33 -6.09 13.95
C LEU A 166 14.40 -5.24 14.68
N LYS A 167 14.93 -4.18 14.07
CA LYS A 167 15.89 -3.27 14.71
C LYS A 167 15.23 -2.22 15.62
N THR A 168 13.93 -2.01 15.47
CA THR A 168 13.19 -0.95 16.20
C THR A 168 12.86 -1.32 17.64
N PHE A 169 13.23 -2.52 18.09
CA PHE A 169 13.07 -3.01 19.45
C PHE A 169 14.10 -4.11 19.73
N ASN A 170 14.23 -4.55 20.99
CA ASN A 170 15.08 -5.69 21.32
C ASN A 170 14.43 -7.01 20.87
N ASN A 171 14.63 -7.38 19.59
CA ASN A 171 14.05 -8.59 18.99
C ASN A 171 14.64 -9.91 19.52
N SER A 172 15.61 -9.88 20.42
CA SER A 172 16.15 -11.06 21.10
C SER A 172 15.53 -11.28 22.49
N ALA A 173 14.70 -10.34 22.98
CA ALA A 173 14.06 -10.44 24.28
C ALA A 173 12.62 -10.93 24.17
N ASP A 174 12.17 -11.69 25.17
CA ASP A 174 10.77 -12.12 25.30
C ASP A 174 9.85 -10.99 25.78
N LYS A 175 10.41 -9.96 26.43
CA LYS A 175 9.70 -8.78 26.90
C LYS A 175 10.49 -7.52 26.60
N ILE A 176 9.77 -6.48 26.25
CA ILE A 176 10.29 -5.14 25.97
C ILE A 176 9.40 -4.12 26.68
N ASP A 177 9.93 -2.93 26.90
CA ASP A 177 9.29 -1.78 27.55
C ASP A 177 9.23 -0.55 26.63
N LYS A 178 9.79 -0.67 25.42
CA LYS A 178 9.78 0.38 24.40
C LYS A 178 10.05 -0.13 22.99
N ILE A 179 9.65 0.68 22.02
CA ILE A 179 9.95 0.54 20.60
C ILE A 179 10.32 1.90 20.00
N ALA A 180 11.07 1.92 18.89
CA ALA A 180 11.23 3.11 18.08
C ALA A 180 9.97 3.31 17.23
N ALA A 181 9.27 4.41 17.44
CA ALA A 181 8.08 4.78 16.67
C ALA A 181 8.42 5.47 15.35
N GLN A 182 9.50 6.25 15.35
CA GLN A 182 9.87 7.09 14.21
C GLN A 182 11.36 7.44 14.24
N VAL A 183 11.94 7.66 13.05
CA VAL A 183 13.28 8.25 12.89
C VAL A 183 13.22 9.45 11.97
N GLY A 184 13.65 10.61 12.46
CA GLY A 184 13.47 11.92 11.82
C GLY A 184 12.29 12.71 12.40
N VAL A 185 12.24 14.00 12.09
CA VAL A 185 11.22 14.98 12.57
C VAL A 185 10.74 15.77 11.37
N GLY A 186 9.42 15.99 11.32
CA GLY A 186 8.77 16.81 10.31
C GLY A 186 8.08 18.06 10.88
N ASP A 187 7.93 18.18 12.20
CA ASP A 187 7.13 19.27 12.78
C ASP A 187 7.69 20.66 12.41
N THR A 188 6.86 21.46 11.74
CA THR A 188 7.13 22.86 11.38
C THR A 188 6.09 23.82 11.98
N SER A 189 5.27 23.32 12.92
CA SER A 189 4.27 24.10 13.64
C SER A 189 4.91 25.30 14.35
N GLY A 190 4.09 26.34 14.57
CA GLY A 190 4.57 27.62 15.12
C GLY A 190 5.53 28.38 14.20
N GLY A 191 5.69 27.97 12.94
CA GLY A 191 6.62 28.61 11.99
C GLY A 191 8.09 28.29 12.27
N SER A 192 8.38 27.17 12.93
CA SER A 192 9.74 26.76 13.25
C SER A 192 10.64 26.73 12.01
N THR A 193 11.78 27.41 12.09
CA THR A 193 12.82 27.43 11.05
C THR A 193 13.99 26.50 11.36
N THR A 194 13.86 25.69 12.42
CA THR A 194 14.86 24.70 12.81
C THR A 194 14.99 23.66 11.70
N PRO A 195 16.21 23.41 11.16
CA PRO A 195 16.40 22.41 10.12
C PRO A 195 15.89 21.03 10.54
N ASN A 196 14.90 20.54 9.81
CA ASN A 196 14.33 19.20 9.93
C ASN A 196 13.86 18.72 8.54
N ASP A 197 13.21 17.56 8.49
CA ASP A 197 12.89 16.91 7.23
C ASP A 197 11.90 17.69 6.34
N HIS A 198 10.91 18.34 6.95
CA HIS A 198 9.87 19.08 6.22
C HIS A 198 10.23 20.54 5.95
N TYR A 199 11.11 21.13 6.76
CA TYR A 199 11.70 22.44 6.48
C TYR A 199 12.74 22.37 5.36
N CYS A 200 13.58 21.34 5.35
CA CYS A 200 14.62 21.14 4.35
C CYS A 200 14.10 20.42 3.10
N TRP A 201 14.60 20.81 1.92
CA TRP A 201 14.35 20.06 0.69
C TRP A 201 15.68 19.53 0.14
N MET A 202 16.06 18.33 0.54
CA MET A 202 17.36 17.74 0.23
C MET A 202 17.22 16.32 -0.28
N ARG A 203 18.20 15.85 -1.06
CA ARG A 203 18.27 14.42 -1.37
C ARG A 203 18.55 13.67 -0.08
N PRO A 204 17.99 12.45 0.11
CA PRO A 204 18.28 11.65 1.30
C PRO A 204 19.77 11.44 1.55
N GLU A 205 20.57 11.36 0.49
CA GLU A 205 22.03 11.17 0.54
C GLU A 205 22.79 12.42 1.02
N ASP A 206 22.18 13.61 0.94
CA ASP A 206 22.79 14.88 1.33
C ASP A 206 22.42 15.32 2.74
N ILE A 207 21.44 14.68 3.41
CA ILE A 207 20.89 15.10 4.71
C ILE A 207 22.01 15.33 5.75
N ASP A 208 22.00 16.49 6.39
CA ASP A 208 22.88 16.88 7.49
C ASP A 208 22.17 17.43 8.73
N TYR A 209 20.84 17.58 8.70
CA TYR A 209 20.07 17.90 9.90
C TYR A 209 19.98 16.70 10.86
N PRO A 210 19.82 16.95 12.17
CA PRO A 210 19.60 15.87 13.14
C PRO A 210 18.36 15.02 12.81
N ARG A 211 18.48 13.71 13.01
CA ARG A 211 17.41 12.74 12.78
C ARG A 211 17.18 11.94 14.06
N PRO A 212 16.48 12.53 15.05
CA PRO A 212 16.29 11.88 16.35
C PRO A 212 15.40 10.65 16.24
N VAL A 213 15.47 9.79 17.26
CA VAL A 213 14.62 8.61 17.38
C VAL A 213 13.49 8.92 18.36
N TYR A 214 12.24 8.81 17.91
CA TYR A 214 11.10 8.87 18.82
C TYR A 214 10.88 7.48 19.40
N GLU A 215 11.17 7.33 20.69
CA GLU A 215 10.80 6.12 21.44
C GLU A 215 9.34 6.20 21.88
N CYS A 216 8.71 5.04 21.98
CA CYS A 216 7.38 4.91 22.52
C CYS A 216 7.31 3.76 23.53
N HIS A 217 6.70 4.05 24.68
CA HIS A 217 6.58 3.15 25.83
C HIS A 217 5.15 2.62 26.05
N SER A 218 4.16 3.20 25.37
CA SER A 218 2.75 2.78 25.46
C SER A 218 2.04 3.05 24.13
N CYS A 219 2.20 2.14 23.19
CA CYS A 219 1.74 2.26 21.79
C CYS A 219 1.19 0.94 21.28
N SER A 220 -0.02 0.62 21.73
CA SER A 220 -0.74 -0.58 21.34
C SER A 220 -0.96 -0.67 19.83
N ASP A 221 -1.39 0.43 19.21
CA ASP A 221 -1.65 0.54 17.78
C ASP A 221 -0.41 0.19 16.95
N LEU A 222 0.67 0.95 17.12
CA LEU A 222 1.92 0.73 16.40
C LEU A 222 2.50 -0.66 16.67
N ALA A 223 2.60 -1.07 17.94
CA ALA A 223 3.22 -2.35 18.28
C ALA A 223 2.41 -3.54 17.74
N ALA A 224 1.07 -3.47 17.76
CA ALA A 224 0.22 -4.51 17.21
C ALA A 224 0.26 -4.56 15.67
N GLU A 225 0.38 -3.42 14.98
CA GLU A 225 0.60 -3.41 13.52
C GLU A 225 1.98 -3.93 13.15
N MET A 226 3.03 -3.58 13.90
CA MET A 226 4.37 -4.17 13.72
C MET A 226 4.34 -5.69 13.95
N ALA A 227 3.58 -6.16 14.94
CA ALA A 227 3.39 -7.59 15.16
C ALA A 227 2.67 -8.26 13.98
N ALA A 228 1.63 -7.62 13.42
CA ALA A 228 0.94 -8.11 12.22
C ALA A 228 1.89 -8.20 11.01
N ALA A 229 2.74 -7.20 10.81
CA ALA A 229 3.73 -7.17 9.75
C ALA A 229 4.75 -8.32 9.86
N LEU A 230 5.29 -8.54 11.06
CA LEU A 230 6.24 -9.63 11.29
C LEU A 230 5.56 -11.01 11.22
N ALA A 231 4.35 -11.14 11.77
CA ALA A 231 3.59 -12.40 11.74
C ALA A 231 3.22 -12.79 10.31
N SER A 232 2.62 -11.90 9.53
CA SER A 232 2.29 -12.16 8.11
C SER A 232 3.54 -12.46 7.28
N ALA A 233 4.63 -11.70 7.44
CA ALA A 233 5.88 -11.97 6.74
C ALA A 233 6.49 -13.33 7.11
N SER A 234 6.32 -13.79 8.35
CA SER A 234 6.81 -15.12 8.77
C SER A 234 6.20 -16.26 7.95
N ILE A 235 4.95 -16.11 7.51
CA ILE A 235 4.25 -17.05 6.63
C ILE A 235 4.85 -17.00 5.22
N VAL A 236 5.11 -15.80 4.68
CA VAL A 236 5.79 -15.60 3.39
C VAL A 236 7.18 -16.26 3.36
N PHE A 237 7.89 -16.22 4.48
CA PHE A 237 9.24 -16.78 4.61
C PHE A 237 9.29 -18.16 5.28
N LYS A 238 8.18 -18.90 5.34
CA LYS A 238 8.11 -20.23 5.99
C LYS A 238 9.22 -21.20 5.54
N ASP A 239 9.64 -21.11 4.29
CA ASP A 239 10.70 -21.96 3.72
C ASP A 239 12.10 -21.63 4.28
N ASN A 240 12.30 -20.38 4.73
CA ASN A 240 13.47 -19.99 5.53
C ASN A 240 13.10 -20.07 7.01
N LYS A 241 13.15 -21.28 7.56
CA LYS A 241 12.72 -21.59 8.95
C LYS A 241 13.36 -20.66 9.98
N ALA A 242 14.66 -20.40 9.88
CA ALA A 242 15.37 -19.55 10.84
C ALA A 242 14.85 -18.10 10.82
N TYR A 243 14.65 -17.54 9.62
CA TYR A 243 14.11 -16.19 9.49
C TYR A 243 12.64 -16.11 9.90
N SER A 244 11.82 -17.07 9.47
CA SER A 244 10.40 -17.18 9.85
C SER A 244 10.23 -17.25 11.38
N GLN A 245 11.00 -18.10 12.07
CA GLN A 245 10.97 -18.20 13.53
C GLN A 245 11.39 -16.90 14.22
N LYS A 246 12.41 -16.21 13.69
CA LYS A 246 12.83 -14.90 14.19
C LYS A 246 11.71 -13.87 14.07
N LEU A 247 11.00 -13.85 12.94
CA LEU A 247 9.85 -12.97 12.72
C LEU A 247 8.69 -13.30 13.67
N VAL A 248 8.34 -14.59 13.84
CA VAL A 248 7.31 -15.02 14.79
C VAL A 248 7.65 -14.60 16.22
N HIS A 249 8.91 -14.81 16.65
CA HIS A 249 9.34 -14.40 17.98
C HIS A 249 9.20 -12.88 18.17
N GLY A 250 9.70 -12.08 17.23
CA GLY A 250 9.53 -10.63 17.28
C GLY A 250 8.05 -10.18 17.29
N ALA A 251 7.19 -10.83 16.50
CA ALA A 251 5.76 -10.56 16.47
C ALA A 251 5.09 -10.82 17.82
N ARG A 252 5.45 -11.93 18.49
CA ARG A 252 4.94 -12.28 19.82
C ARG A 252 5.38 -11.26 20.87
N THR A 253 6.66 -10.89 20.87
CA THR A 253 7.21 -9.89 21.80
C THR A 253 6.52 -8.54 21.65
N LEU A 254 6.34 -8.06 20.42
CA LEU A 254 5.65 -6.80 20.13
C LEU A 254 4.18 -6.83 20.53
N PHE A 255 3.47 -7.93 20.21
CA PHE A 255 2.06 -8.03 20.54
C PHE A 255 1.84 -8.13 22.04
N GLN A 256 2.70 -8.85 22.77
CA GLN A 256 2.68 -8.85 24.23
C GLN A 256 2.88 -7.43 24.77
N PHE A 257 3.91 -6.71 24.32
CA PHE A 257 4.13 -5.31 24.70
C PHE A 257 2.91 -4.43 24.40
N SER A 258 2.30 -4.57 23.23
CA SER A 258 1.10 -3.82 22.82
C SER A 258 -0.09 -4.00 23.78
N ARG A 259 -0.19 -5.18 24.41
CA ARG A 259 -1.28 -5.57 25.31
C ARG A 259 -1.02 -5.17 26.74
N ASP A 260 0.24 -5.27 27.18
CA ASP A 260 0.70 -4.97 28.53
C ASP A 260 0.83 -3.45 28.74
N GLN A 261 1.39 -2.73 27.76
CA GLN A 261 1.63 -1.27 27.81
C GLN A 261 0.66 -0.50 26.91
N ARG A 262 -0.60 -0.38 27.36
CA ARG A 262 -1.66 0.18 26.51
C ARG A 262 -1.57 1.69 26.34
N GLY A 263 -1.67 2.14 25.11
CA GLY A 263 -1.71 3.55 24.76
C GLY A 263 -1.73 3.75 23.24
N ARG A 264 -1.97 4.98 22.81
CA ARG A 264 -1.83 5.37 21.41
C ARG A 264 -0.42 5.88 21.17
N TYR A 265 0.23 5.45 20.09
CA TYR A 265 1.59 5.89 19.79
C TYR A 265 1.68 7.39 19.49
N SER A 266 0.61 7.95 18.95
CA SER A 266 0.51 9.36 18.58
C SER A 266 -0.13 10.18 19.71
N ALA A 267 0.42 10.08 20.92
CA ALA A 267 -0.06 10.88 22.06
C ALA A 267 0.05 12.39 21.75
N GLY A 268 -0.85 13.19 22.33
CA GLY A 268 -1.02 14.61 22.00
C GLY A 268 0.27 15.41 22.12
N GLY A 269 0.59 16.18 21.08
CA GLY A 269 1.79 17.03 20.99
C GLY A 269 3.07 16.33 20.48
N SER A 270 3.01 15.04 20.15
CA SER A 270 4.12 14.33 19.51
C SER A 270 4.19 14.62 18.00
N ASP A 271 5.40 14.58 17.42
CA ASP A 271 5.62 14.74 15.98
C ASP A 271 4.78 13.73 15.15
N PRO A 272 4.76 12.41 15.47
CA PRO A 272 3.90 11.47 14.76
C PRO A 272 2.41 11.85 14.71
N ALA A 273 1.89 12.51 15.75
CA ALA A 273 0.47 12.91 15.80
C ALA A 273 0.10 14.02 14.81
N LEU A 274 1.08 14.74 14.25
CA LEU A 274 0.84 15.76 13.23
C LEU A 274 0.70 15.16 11.82
N PHE A 275 1.25 13.95 11.62
CA PHE A 275 1.33 13.30 10.31
C PHE A 275 0.45 12.06 10.22
N TYR A 276 0.61 11.15 11.18
CA TYR A 276 -0.05 9.85 11.24
C TYR A 276 -0.76 9.67 12.59
N ASN A 277 -1.72 10.56 12.88
CA ASN A 277 -2.49 10.47 14.11
C ASN A 277 -3.35 9.19 14.13
N SER A 278 -3.21 8.34 15.15
CA SER A 278 -4.03 7.14 15.25
C SER A 278 -5.47 7.46 15.69
N SER A 279 -6.46 6.64 15.35
CA SER A 279 -7.83 6.79 15.87
C SER A 279 -8.11 5.91 17.08
N GLY A 280 -7.33 4.86 17.28
CA GLY A 280 -7.48 3.87 18.33
C GLY A 280 -6.42 2.77 18.19
N TYR A 281 -6.57 1.71 18.98
CA TYR A 281 -5.70 0.51 18.91
C TYR A 281 -6.48 -0.81 18.94
N TRP A 282 -7.82 -0.73 18.93
CA TRP A 282 -8.67 -1.88 19.22
C TRP A 282 -8.80 -2.80 18.00
N ASP A 283 -8.87 -2.21 16.82
CA ASP A 283 -8.85 -2.90 15.54
C ASP A 283 -7.48 -3.54 15.27
N GLU A 284 -6.37 -2.96 15.69
CA GLU A 284 -5.04 -3.57 15.61
C GLU A 284 -4.90 -4.80 16.50
N PHE A 285 -5.62 -4.86 17.63
CA PHE A 285 -5.65 -6.11 18.42
C PHE A 285 -6.42 -7.23 17.71
N VAL A 286 -7.49 -6.91 16.97
CA VAL A 286 -8.19 -7.91 16.15
C VAL A 286 -7.29 -8.34 15.00
N TRP A 287 -6.67 -7.39 14.31
CA TRP A 287 -5.78 -7.58 13.17
C TRP A 287 -4.51 -8.36 13.53
N GLY A 288 -3.73 -7.87 14.49
CA GLY A 288 -2.50 -8.52 14.97
C GLY A 288 -2.76 -9.87 15.63
N GLY A 289 -3.88 -10.00 16.36
CA GLY A 289 -4.32 -11.28 16.90
C GLY A 289 -4.63 -12.31 15.80
N ALA A 290 -5.36 -11.91 14.75
CA ALA A 290 -5.63 -12.77 13.62
C ALA A 290 -4.33 -13.23 12.91
N TRP A 291 -3.42 -12.29 12.61
CA TRP A 291 -2.14 -12.64 11.96
C TRP A 291 -1.25 -13.53 12.82
N LEU A 292 -1.19 -13.31 14.13
CA LEU A 292 -0.45 -14.17 15.05
C LEU A 292 -1.07 -15.57 15.15
N TYR A 293 -2.39 -15.68 15.12
CA TYR A 293 -3.04 -16.98 15.05
C TYR A 293 -2.61 -17.73 13.77
N TYR A 294 -2.65 -17.10 12.60
CA TYR A 294 -2.20 -17.74 11.36
C TYR A 294 -0.72 -18.12 11.38
N ALA A 295 0.13 -17.27 11.95
CA ALA A 295 1.57 -17.51 11.99
C ALA A 295 1.98 -18.60 13.02
N THR A 296 1.16 -18.85 14.04
CA THR A 296 1.56 -19.70 15.19
C THR A 296 0.65 -20.89 15.46
N GLY A 297 -0.59 -20.86 14.99
CA GLY A 297 -1.64 -21.80 15.39
C GLY A 297 -2.09 -21.67 16.84
N ASN A 298 -1.58 -20.70 17.61
CA ASN A 298 -1.92 -20.56 19.01
C ASN A 298 -3.33 -19.99 19.17
N ILE A 299 -4.22 -20.80 19.73
CA ILE A 299 -5.65 -20.51 19.82
C ILE A 299 -5.97 -19.32 20.73
N SER A 300 -5.08 -18.93 21.65
CA SER A 300 -5.29 -17.75 22.50
C SER A 300 -5.40 -16.46 21.68
N TYR A 301 -4.70 -16.38 20.54
CA TYR A 301 -4.81 -15.24 19.64
C TYR A 301 -6.15 -15.22 18.90
N LEU A 302 -6.64 -16.39 18.47
CA LEU A 302 -7.97 -16.49 17.87
C LEU A 302 -9.06 -16.10 18.87
N GLN A 303 -8.98 -16.65 20.10
CA GLN A 303 -9.89 -16.31 21.20
C GLN A 303 -9.96 -14.80 21.46
N LEU A 304 -8.80 -14.12 21.43
CA LEU A 304 -8.73 -12.68 21.58
C LEU A 304 -9.36 -11.96 20.38
N ALA A 305 -8.95 -12.31 19.15
CA ALA A 305 -9.42 -11.66 17.92
C ALA A 305 -10.94 -11.81 17.71
N THR A 306 -11.52 -12.91 18.18
CA THR A 306 -12.97 -13.15 18.11
C THR A 306 -13.67 -12.84 19.44
N HIS A 307 -13.07 -12.09 20.36
CA HIS A 307 -13.72 -11.76 21.61
C HIS A 307 -14.81 -10.68 21.40
N PRO A 308 -16.09 -10.89 21.81
CA PRO A 308 -17.18 -9.95 21.52
C PRO A 308 -16.93 -8.52 22.02
N LYS A 309 -16.35 -8.37 23.22
CA LYS A 309 -15.97 -7.05 23.76
C LYS A 309 -14.90 -6.37 22.89
N LEU A 310 -13.93 -7.11 22.37
CA LEU A 310 -12.90 -6.54 21.51
C LEU A 310 -13.50 -6.05 20.20
N ALA A 311 -14.33 -6.89 19.55
CA ALA A 311 -15.07 -6.51 18.35
C ALA A 311 -15.91 -5.24 18.57
N LYS A 312 -16.61 -5.13 19.70
CA LYS A 312 -17.39 -3.93 20.05
C LYS A 312 -16.52 -2.67 20.16
N HIS A 313 -15.37 -2.76 20.84
CA HIS A 313 -14.45 -1.63 20.99
C HIS A 313 -13.75 -1.25 19.69
N ALA A 314 -13.47 -2.23 18.82
CA ALA A 314 -12.90 -2.01 17.50
C ALA A 314 -13.88 -1.38 16.51
N GLY A 315 -15.13 -1.13 16.91
CA GLY A 315 -16.11 -0.51 16.01
C GLY A 315 -16.92 -1.51 15.17
N ALA A 316 -16.77 -2.82 15.36
CA ALA A 316 -17.39 -3.84 14.49
C ALA A 316 -18.89 -3.64 14.30
N PHE A 317 -19.61 -3.28 15.37
CA PHE A 317 -21.08 -3.15 15.37
C PHE A 317 -21.58 -1.72 15.12
N TRP A 318 -20.71 -0.81 14.68
CA TRP A 318 -21.04 0.60 14.47
C TRP A 318 -21.12 0.95 12.98
N GLY A 319 -22.08 1.78 12.58
CA GLY A 319 -22.31 2.19 11.18
C GLY A 319 -21.76 3.58 10.85
N GLY A 320 -20.53 3.89 11.28
CA GLY A 320 -19.91 5.20 11.05
C GLY A 320 -19.61 5.49 9.58
N PRO A 321 -19.32 6.75 9.20
CA PRO A 321 -19.05 7.14 7.82
C PRO A 321 -17.81 6.45 7.24
N ASP A 322 -16.77 6.24 8.05
CA ASP A 322 -15.54 5.53 7.65
C ASP A 322 -15.62 4.00 7.88
N TYR A 323 -16.80 3.44 8.21
CA TYR A 323 -16.96 1.99 8.37
C TYR A 323 -16.76 1.27 7.03
N GLY A 324 -15.95 0.21 7.02
CA GLY A 324 -15.58 -0.49 5.79
C GLY A 324 -14.41 0.13 5.04
N VAL A 325 -13.73 1.15 5.60
CA VAL A 325 -12.54 1.76 4.99
C VAL A 325 -11.28 1.19 5.65
N LEU A 326 -10.53 0.37 4.91
CA LEU A 326 -9.22 -0.13 5.33
C LEU A 326 -8.13 0.94 5.07
N SER A 327 -7.30 1.21 6.07
CA SER A 327 -6.17 2.13 5.97
C SER A 327 -5.03 1.74 6.92
N TRP A 328 -3.93 2.51 6.86
CA TRP A 328 -2.84 2.41 7.85
C TRP A 328 -3.30 2.69 9.28
N ASP A 329 -4.46 3.36 9.46
CA ASP A 329 -5.05 3.68 10.75
C ASP A 329 -6.14 2.70 11.15
N ASN A 330 -7.10 2.37 10.26
CA ASN A 330 -8.23 1.48 10.57
C ASN A 330 -8.08 0.12 9.87
N LYS A 331 -7.94 -0.96 10.64
CA LYS A 331 -7.69 -2.33 10.16
C LYS A 331 -8.94 -3.20 10.19
N LEU A 332 -10.04 -2.71 10.76
CA LEU A 332 -11.23 -3.51 11.05
C LEU A 332 -11.78 -4.22 9.80
N ALA A 333 -11.93 -3.49 8.69
CA ALA A 333 -12.45 -4.06 7.44
C ALA A 333 -11.55 -5.17 6.90
N GLY A 334 -10.22 -4.98 6.96
CA GLY A 334 -9.24 -6.00 6.59
C GLY A 334 -9.30 -7.21 7.52
N ALA A 335 -9.38 -6.99 8.83
CA ALA A 335 -9.48 -8.05 9.83
C ALA A 335 -10.77 -8.88 9.68
N GLN A 336 -11.89 -8.25 9.36
CA GLN A 336 -13.17 -8.93 9.10
C GLN A 336 -13.09 -9.82 7.85
N VAL A 337 -12.49 -9.34 6.74
CA VAL A 337 -12.25 -10.15 5.54
C VAL A 337 -11.32 -11.33 5.87
N LEU A 338 -10.23 -11.05 6.59
CA LEU A 338 -9.25 -12.06 7.00
C LEU A 338 -9.84 -13.13 7.93
N LEU A 339 -10.78 -12.79 8.82
CA LEU A 339 -11.46 -13.75 9.69
C LEU A 339 -12.65 -14.44 9.01
N SER A 340 -13.27 -13.79 8.02
CA SER A 340 -14.26 -14.44 7.14
C SER A 340 -13.63 -15.60 6.38
N ARG A 341 -12.37 -15.45 5.96
CA ARG A 341 -11.57 -16.54 5.39
C ARG A 341 -11.53 -17.76 6.31
N LEU A 342 -11.16 -17.57 7.58
CA LEU A 342 -11.06 -18.65 8.57
C LEU A 342 -12.39 -19.40 8.67
N ARG A 343 -13.49 -18.66 8.71
CA ARG A 343 -14.84 -19.23 8.76
C ARG A 343 -15.15 -20.06 7.53
N LEU A 344 -14.90 -19.53 6.34
CA LEU A 344 -15.22 -20.19 5.06
C LEU A 344 -14.43 -21.48 4.86
N PHE A 345 -13.14 -21.51 5.21
CA PHE A 345 -12.28 -22.66 4.90
C PHE A 345 -12.07 -23.65 6.05
N LEU A 346 -12.04 -23.20 7.31
CA LEU A 346 -11.82 -24.09 8.45
C LEU A 346 -13.03 -24.28 9.35
N SER A 347 -14.01 -23.38 9.33
CA SER A 347 -15.25 -23.48 10.12
C SER A 347 -15.02 -23.95 11.57
N PRO A 348 -14.27 -23.17 12.39
CA PRO A 348 -13.81 -23.57 13.73
C PRO A 348 -14.92 -23.93 14.73
N GLY A 349 -16.18 -23.55 14.48
CA GLY A 349 -17.30 -23.84 15.39
C GLY A 349 -17.26 -23.03 16.69
N TYR A 350 -17.89 -23.57 17.74
CA TYR A 350 -17.94 -22.94 19.06
C TYR A 350 -16.55 -22.88 19.73
N PRO A 351 -16.18 -21.80 20.44
CA PRO A 351 -16.95 -20.57 20.73
C PRO A 351 -16.79 -19.44 19.69
N TYR A 352 -16.11 -19.69 18.57
CA TYR A 352 -15.68 -18.66 17.62
C TYR A 352 -16.76 -18.28 16.60
N GLU A 353 -17.64 -19.23 16.25
CA GLU A 353 -18.59 -19.12 15.15
C GLU A 353 -19.49 -17.88 15.23
N GLU A 354 -19.93 -17.46 16.41
CA GLU A 354 -20.83 -16.31 16.55
C GLU A 354 -20.19 -15.02 16.04
N ILE A 355 -18.96 -14.73 16.47
CA ILE A 355 -18.25 -13.53 16.05
C ILE A 355 -17.74 -13.65 14.62
N LEU A 356 -17.28 -14.83 14.21
CA LEU A 356 -16.86 -15.07 12.83
C LEU A 356 -18.02 -14.90 11.83
N ARG A 357 -19.21 -15.42 12.15
CA ARG A 357 -20.43 -15.20 11.35
C ARG A 357 -20.78 -13.72 11.29
N THR A 358 -20.61 -13.00 12.40
CA THR A 358 -20.90 -11.56 12.43
C THR A 358 -19.91 -10.77 11.58
N PHE A 359 -18.61 -11.07 11.66
CA PHE A 359 -17.60 -10.47 10.78
C PHE A 359 -17.82 -10.82 9.31
N HIS A 360 -18.26 -12.03 9.00
CA HIS A 360 -18.65 -12.40 7.64
C HIS A 360 -19.86 -11.58 7.14
N ASN A 361 -20.91 -11.45 7.95
CA ASN A 361 -22.07 -10.62 7.59
C ASN A 361 -21.68 -9.15 7.40
N GLN A 362 -20.81 -8.62 8.25
CA GLN A 362 -20.29 -7.26 8.14
C GLN A 362 -19.45 -7.06 6.89
N THR A 363 -18.61 -8.04 6.56
CA THR A 363 -17.85 -8.06 5.31
C THR A 363 -18.81 -7.99 4.13
N SER A 364 -19.86 -8.81 4.10
CA SER A 364 -20.89 -8.76 3.06
C SER A 364 -21.54 -7.37 2.94
N ILE A 365 -21.87 -6.72 4.06
CA ILE A 365 -22.43 -5.35 4.08
C ILE A 365 -21.43 -4.33 3.52
N VAL A 366 -20.15 -4.42 3.91
CA VAL A 366 -19.09 -3.56 3.38
C VAL A 366 -18.94 -3.75 1.87
N MET A 367 -18.95 -4.99 1.37
CA MET A 367 -18.91 -5.26 -0.07
C MET A 367 -20.10 -4.69 -0.82
N CYS A 368 -21.29 -4.70 -0.23
CA CYS A 368 -22.46 -4.00 -0.77
C CYS A 368 -22.22 -2.49 -0.83
N SER A 369 -21.68 -1.88 0.22
CA SER A 369 -21.43 -0.43 0.29
C SER A 369 -20.51 0.09 -0.83
N TYR A 370 -19.66 -0.77 -1.39
CA TYR A 370 -18.78 -0.46 -2.51
C TYR A 370 -19.48 -0.43 -3.88
N LEU A 371 -20.70 -0.93 -4.01
CA LEU A 371 -21.42 -0.96 -5.27
C LEU A 371 -22.15 0.38 -5.55
N PRO A 372 -22.25 0.81 -6.82
CA PRO A 372 -22.82 2.11 -7.19
C PRO A 372 -24.30 2.28 -6.88
N VAL A 373 -25.03 1.17 -6.70
CA VAL A 373 -26.45 1.18 -6.32
C VAL A 373 -26.67 1.60 -4.86
N PHE A 374 -25.64 1.54 -4.01
CA PHE A 374 -25.71 1.98 -2.62
C PHE A 374 -25.09 3.36 -2.43
N THR A 375 -25.70 4.15 -1.55
CA THR A 375 -25.33 5.54 -1.26
C THR A 375 -24.39 5.68 -0.05
N SER A 376 -23.80 4.58 0.42
CA SER A 376 -22.87 4.60 1.56
C SER A 376 -21.61 5.43 1.27
N PHE A 377 -21.09 5.35 0.05
CA PHE A 377 -19.98 6.16 -0.42
C PHE A 377 -20.36 6.93 -1.68
N ASN A 378 -20.03 8.22 -1.68
CA ASN A 378 -20.15 9.06 -2.87
C ASN A 378 -19.17 8.61 -3.95
N ARG A 379 -19.45 9.01 -5.20
CA ARG A 379 -18.55 8.81 -6.34
C ARG A 379 -18.32 10.12 -7.06
N THR A 380 -17.13 10.28 -7.63
CA THR A 380 -16.85 11.37 -8.56
C THR A 380 -17.64 11.17 -9.86
N LYS A 381 -17.68 12.18 -10.74
CA LYS A 381 -18.35 12.03 -12.05
C LYS A 381 -17.65 10.99 -12.92
N GLY A 382 -16.33 10.83 -12.75
CA GLY A 382 -15.53 9.80 -13.40
C GLY A 382 -15.70 8.39 -12.82
N GLY A 383 -16.47 8.22 -11.74
CA GLY A 383 -16.78 6.91 -11.15
C GLY A 383 -15.82 6.45 -10.05
N LEU A 384 -14.91 7.31 -9.57
CA LEU A 384 -14.03 7.01 -8.45
C LEU A 384 -14.82 7.02 -7.14
N ILE A 385 -14.73 5.96 -6.35
CA ILE A 385 -15.34 5.90 -5.01
C ILE A 385 -14.63 6.83 -4.02
N GLN A 386 -15.40 7.59 -3.22
CA GLN A 386 -14.90 8.58 -2.26
C GLN A 386 -14.92 8.03 -0.83
N LEU A 387 -14.04 7.06 -0.55
CA LEU A 387 -13.91 6.41 0.76
C LEU A 387 -13.39 7.34 1.86
N ASN A 388 -12.74 8.44 1.48
CA ASN A 388 -12.29 9.48 2.41
C ASN A 388 -13.25 10.68 2.46
N HIS A 389 -14.48 10.54 1.97
CA HIS A 389 -15.52 11.58 1.96
C HIS A 389 -15.13 12.87 1.23
N GLY A 390 -14.34 12.76 0.17
CA GLY A 390 -13.93 13.88 -0.69
C GLY A 390 -12.81 14.74 -0.10
N ARG A 391 -12.18 14.26 0.99
CA ARG A 391 -10.92 14.81 1.51
C ARG A 391 -9.76 14.56 0.51
N PRO A 392 -8.60 15.21 0.68
CA PRO A 392 -7.41 14.92 -0.13
C PRO A 392 -6.91 13.47 -0.02
N GLN A 393 -6.06 13.07 -0.97
CA GLN A 393 -5.38 11.77 -1.01
C GLN A 393 -6.31 10.52 -1.05
N PRO A 394 -7.32 10.47 -1.94
CA PRO A 394 -8.30 9.38 -1.94
C PRO A 394 -7.74 8.03 -2.38
N LEU A 395 -6.70 7.99 -3.24
CA LEU A 395 -6.34 6.76 -3.95
C LEU A 395 -5.84 5.64 -3.05
N GLN A 396 -5.20 5.96 -1.91
CA GLN A 396 -4.75 4.95 -0.95
C GLN A 396 -5.91 4.10 -0.41
N TYR A 397 -7.09 4.70 -0.20
CA TYR A 397 -8.26 3.98 0.29
C TYR A 397 -8.92 3.17 -0.82
N VAL A 398 -8.94 3.73 -2.03
CA VAL A 398 -9.54 3.10 -3.22
C VAL A 398 -8.84 1.80 -3.57
N VAL A 399 -7.51 1.77 -3.57
CA VAL A 399 -6.75 0.54 -3.85
C VAL A 399 -6.95 -0.52 -2.76
N ASN A 400 -7.07 -0.13 -1.49
CA ASN A 400 -7.38 -1.06 -0.40
C ASN A 400 -8.77 -1.68 -0.57
N ALA A 401 -9.78 -0.88 -0.91
CA ALA A 401 -11.13 -1.37 -1.18
C ALA A 401 -11.18 -2.29 -2.42
N ALA A 402 -10.45 -1.94 -3.49
CA ALA A 402 -10.33 -2.79 -4.68
C ALA A 402 -9.69 -4.15 -4.34
N PHE A 403 -8.64 -4.15 -3.52
CA PHE A 403 -8.02 -5.38 -3.02
C PHE A 403 -8.99 -6.21 -2.18
N LEU A 404 -9.63 -5.63 -1.16
CA LEU A 404 -10.57 -6.35 -0.30
C LEU A 404 -11.77 -6.93 -1.08
N ALA A 405 -12.32 -6.18 -2.03
CA ALA A 405 -13.42 -6.63 -2.88
C ALA A 405 -13.01 -7.83 -3.75
N THR A 406 -11.82 -7.75 -4.38
CA THR A 406 -11.29 -8.85 -5.19
C THR A 406 -11.01 -10.09 -4.34
N LEU A 407 -10.40 -9.90 -3.18
CA LEU A 407 -10.02 -10.99 -2.29
C LEU A 407 -11.25 -11.70 -1.70
N PHE A 408 -12.27 -10.95 -1.29
CA PHE A 408 -13.51 -11.56 -0.79
C PHE A 408 -14.26 -12.30 -1.89
N SER A 409 -14.30 -11.77 -3.12
CA SER A 409 -14.79 -12.50 -4.30
C SER A 409 -14.07 -13.84 -4.44
N ASP A 410 -12.74 -13.82 -4.37
CA ASP A 410 -11.93 -15.03 -4.53
C ASP A 410 -12.15 -16.03 -3.39
N TYR A 411 -12.42 -15.56 -2.16
CA TYR A 411 -12.79 -16.42 -1.04
C TYR A 411 -14.13 -17.12 -1.28
N LEU A 412 -15.13 -16.40 -1.78
CA LEU A 412 -16.44 -16.97 -2.11
C LEU A 412 -16.31 -18.00 -3.24
N ASP A 413 -15.62 -17.66 -4.32
CA ASP A 413 -15.37 -18.59 -5.43
C ASP A 413 -14.63 -19.85 -4.96
N ALA A 414 -13.58 -19.68 -4.14
CA ALA A 414 -12.82 -20.79 -3.56
C ALA A 414 -13.62 -21.62 -2.55
N ALA A 415 -14.69 -21.09 -1.97
CA ALA A 415 -15.61 -21.80 -1.09
C ALA A 415 -16.86 -22.30 -1.83
N ASP A 416 -16.80 -22.38 -3.17
CA ASP A 416 -17.91 -22.80 -4.05
C ASP A 416 -19.21 -22.03 -3.78
N THR A 417 -19.07 -20.77 -3.37
CA THR A 417 -20.17 -19.86 -3.06
C THR A 417 -20.32 -18.85 -4.21
N PRO A 418 -21.38 -18.93 -5.04
CA PRO A 418 -21.46 -18.20 -6.31
C PRO A 418 -21.64 -16.68 -6.18
N GLY A 419 -21.81 -16.17 -4.97
CA GLY A 419 -22.11 -14.76 -4.73
C GLY A 419 -22.52 -14.48 -3.29
N TRP A 420 -23.05 -13.29 -3.04
CA TRP A 420 -23.56 -12.90 -1.72
C TRP A 420 -24.82 -12.04 -1.88
N TYR A 421 -25.50 -11.81 -0.76
CA TYR A 421 -26.73 -11.02 -0.74
C TYR A 421 -26.47 -9.63 -0.19
N CYS A 422 -27.05 -8.63 -0.85
CA CYS A 422 -27.18 -7.27 -0.35
C CYS A 422 -28.67 -6.98 -0.11
N GLY A 423 -29.13 -7.23 1.11
CA GLY A 423 -30.56 -7.22 1.43
C GLY A 423 -31.28 -8.33 0.66
N PRO A 424 -32.36 -8.04 -0.10
CA PRO A 424 -33.08 -9.05 -0.87
C PRO A 424 -32.39 -9.44 -2.19
N ASN A 425 -31.35 -8.71 -2.61
CA ASN A 425 -30.76 -8.85 -3.94
C ASN A 425 -29.49 -9.71 -3.90
N PHE A 426 -29.44 -10.73 -4.77
CA PHE A 426 -28.25 -11.56 -4.97
C PHE A 426 -27.30 -10.93 -6.00
N TYR A 427 -26.00 -10.95 -5.70
CA TYR A 427 -24.92 -10.51 -6.59
C TYR A 427 -23.90 -11.62 -6.77
N THR A 428 -23.48 -11.87 -8.00
CA THR A 428 -22.40 -12.83 -8.29
C THR A 428 -21.05 -12.27 -7.86
N THR A 429 -20.10 -13.16 -7.55
CA THR A 429 -18.71 -12.80 -7.19
C THR A 429 -18.05 -11.85 -8.19
N ASP A 430 -18.35 -12.04 -9.48
CA ASP A 430 -17.91 -11.19 -10.60
C ASP A 430 -18.19 -9.69 -10.42
N VAL A 431 -19.26 -9.33 -9.70
CA VAL A 431 -19.62 -7.93 -9.47
C VAL A 431 -18.55 -7.20 -8.65
N LEU A 432 -17.93 -7.86 -7.66
CA LEU A 432 -16.84 -7.26 -6.87
C LEU A 432 -15.56 -7.13 -7.67
N ARG A 433 -15.24 -8.14 -8.50
CA ARG A 433 -14.08 -8.07 -9.38
C ARG A 433 -14.22 -6.95 -10.40
N GLU A 434 -15.41 -6.75 -10.97
CA GLU A 434 -15.65 -5.63 -11.90
C GLU A 434 -15.60 -4.29 -11.17
N PHE A 435 -16.16 -4.17 -9.95
CA PHE A 435 -15.96 -2.97 -9.13
C PHE A 435 -14.47 -2.66 -8.94
N ALA A 436 -13.69 -3.60 -8.42
CA ALA A 436 -12.27 -3.41 -8.16
C ALA A 436 -11.51 -3.01 -9.43
N LYS A 437 -11.81 -3.68 -10.54
CA LYS A 437 -11.24 -3.37 -11.85
C LYS A 437 -11.59 -1.96 -12.32
N THR A 438 -12.84 -1.49 -12.14
CA THR A 438 -13.19 -0.11 -12.53
C THR A 438 -12.38 0.93 -11.77
N GLN A 439 -12.08 0.67 -10.48
CA GLN A 439 -11.29 1.57 -9.65
C GLN A 439 -9.81 1.55 -10.04
N ILE A 440 -9.24 0.37 -10.32
CA ILE A 440 -7.86 0.25 -10.79
C ILE A 440 -7.71 0.81 -12.21
N ASP A 441 -8.64 0.54 -13.13
CA ASP A 441 -8.67 1.14 -14.46
C ASP A 441 -8.72 2.67 -14.37
N TYR A 442 -9.52 3.23 -13.45
CA TYR A 442 -9.56 4.68 -13.20
C TYR A 442 -8.16 5.20 -12.81
N ILE A 443 -7.48 4.53 -11.87
CA ILE A 443 -6.12 4.89 -11.42
C ILE A 443 -5.12 4.79 -12.57
N LEU A 444 -5.25 3.79 -13.44
CA LEU A 444 -4.34 3.53 -14.55
C LEU A 444 -4.62 4.38 -15.81
N GLY A 445 -5.71 5.16 -15.81
CA GLY A 445 -5.95 6.20 -16.82
C GLY A 445 -7.34 6.26 -17.43
N LYS A 446 -8.25 5.34 -17.09
CA LYS A 446 -9.66 5.36 -17.49
C LYS A 446 -10.47 6.33 -16.61
N ASN A 447 -10.04 7.59 -16.62
CA ASN A 447 -10.65 8.68 -15.87
C ASN A 447 -10.90 9.89 -16.80
N PRO A 448 -11.65 10.92 -16.35
CA PRO A 448 -11.96 12.09 -17.18
C PRO A 448 -10.73 12.83 -17.73
N ARG A 449 -9.56 12.69 -17.08
CA ARG A 449 -8.30 13.32 -17.51
C ARG A 449 -7.51 12.47 -18.50
N LYS A 450 -7.93 11.22 -18.77
CA LYS A 450 -7.20 10.25 -19.61
C LYS A 450 -5.72 10.17 -19.20
N MET A 451 -5.48 10.09 -17.90
CA MET A 451 -4.16 10.23 -17.29
C MET A 451 -3.97 9.16 -16.22
N SER A 452 -2.89 8.39 -16.30
CA SER A 452 -2.49 7.48 -15.23
C SER A 452 -2.11 8.29 -13.99
N TYR A 453 -2.52 7.83 -12.80
CA TYR A 453 -2.02 8.32 -11.51
C TYR A 453 -0.85 7.50 -10.97
N VAL A 454 -0.36 6.51 -11.75
CA VAL A 454 0.88 5.77 -11.48
C VAL A 454 1.99 6.30 -12.39
N VAL A 455 3.05 6.82 -11.78
CA VAL A 455 4.17 7.45 -12.48
C VAL A 455 4.94 6.41 -13.29
N GLY A 456 5.21 6.71 -14.56
CA GLY A 456 5.88 5.78 -15.48
C GLY A 456 4.95 4.74 -16.11
N PHE A 457 3.65 4.77 -15.79
CA PHE A 457 2.65 3.89 -16.39
C PHE A 457 1.83 4.61 -17.44
N GLY A 458 1.73 4.03 -18.65
CA GLY A 458 1.09 4.67 -19.81
C GLY A 458 1.89 5.86 -20.37
N ASN A 459 1.28 6.60 -21.30
CA ASN A 459 1.93 7.73 -21.99
C ASN A 459 1.67 9.09 -21.33
N HIS A 460 0.72 9.17 -20.40
CA HIS A 460 0.31 10.39 -19.73
C HIS A 460 0.18 10.12 -18.22
N TYR A 461 1.12 10.64 -17.44
CA TYR A 461 1.24 10.46 -15.99
C TYR A 461 1.87 11.72 -15.34
N PRO A 462 1.81 11.89 -13.99
CA PRO A 462 2.32 13.07 -13.31
C PRO A 462 3.83 13.19 -13.45
N LYS A 463 4.31 14.41 -13.70
CA LYS A 463 5.74 14.71 -13.88
C LYS A 463 6.31 15.57 -12.74
N HIS A 464 5.46 16.12 -11.88
CA HIS A 464 5.85 17.02 -10.78
C HIS A 464 5.48 16.40 -9.42
N VAL A 465 5.94 15.17 -9.19
CA VAL A 465 5.68 14.43 -7.94
C VAL A 465 6.32 15.14 -6.74
N HIS A 466 5.57 15.31 -5.64
CA HIS A 466 6.07 15.83 -4.36
C HIS A 466 7.05 14.82 -3.73
N HIS A 467 8.29 14.80 -4.21
CA HIS A 467 9.28 13.83 -3.76
C HIS A 467 10.71 14.39 -3.87
N ARG A 468 11.40 14.48 -2.74
CA ARG A 468 12.73 15.12 -2.63
C ARG A 468 13.78 14.45 -3.51
N GLY A 469 13.93 13.14 -3.41
CA GLY A 469 14.90 12.38 -4.22
C GLY A 469 14.61 12.42 -5.72
N ALA A 470 13.35 12.59 -6.12
CA ALA A 470 12.95 12.62 -7.53
C ALA A 470 13.14 14.00 -8.15
N SER A 471 12.87 15.05 -7.38
CA SER A 471 12.92 16.45 -7.83
C SER A 471 14.33 17.03 -7.95
N ILE A 472 15.32 16.47 -7.26
CA ILE A 472 16.70 16.97 -7.26
C ILE A 472 17.58 16.10 -8.17
N PRO A 473 18.32 16.68 -9.14
CA PRO A 473 19.13 15.90 -10.08
C PRO A 473 20.30 15.19 -9.39
N LYS A 474 20.67 14.02 -9.89
CA LYS A 474 21.91 13.32 -9.51
C LYS A 474 23.09 13.86 -10.33
N ASN A 475 23.68 14.96 -9.88
CA ASN A 475 24.73 15.68 -10.62
C ASN A 475 26.03 15.89 -9.82
N LYS A 476 26.31 15.03 -8.82
CA LYS A 476 27.47 15.14 -7.89
C LYS A 476 27.55 16.44 -7.07
N ILE A 477 26.60 17.36 -7.21
CA ILE A 477 26.48 18.55 -6.38
C ILE A 477 25.68 18.19 -5.14
N ARG A 478 26.20 18.51 -3.95
CA ARG A 478 25.48 18.41 -2.67
C ARG A 478 24.60 19.65 -2.50
N TYR A 479 23.32 19.47 -2.21
CA TYR A 479 22.41 20.57 -1.91
C TYR A 479 22.15 20.62 -0.41
N ASN A 480 22.36 21.78 0.22
CA ASN A 480 22.03 22.00 1.63
C ASN A 480 20.51 22.20 1.83
N CYS A 481 20.08 22.31 3.09
CA CYS A 481 18.67 22.40 3.52
C CYS A 481 17.78 23.31 2.66
N LYS A 482 18.19 24.57 2.44
CA LYS A 482 17.44 25.54 1.62
C LYS A 482 17.80 25.50 0.14
N GLY A 483 18.99 25.02 -0.20
CA GLY A 483 19.52 24.98 -1.57
C GLY A 483 18.67 24.12 -2.50
N GLY A 484 17.90 23.16 -1.98
CA GLY A 484 16.96 22.39 -2.78
C GLY A 484 15.54 22.97 -2.89
N TRP A 485 15.20 24.07 -2.20
CA TRP A 485 13.91 24.74 -2.42
C TRP A 485 13.73 25.17 -3.88
N LYS A 486 14.81 25.54 -4.58
CA LYS A 486 14.77 25.80 -6.02
C LYS A 486 14.26 24.62 -6.87
N TRP A 487 14.49 23.39 -6.40
CA TRP A 487 14.00 22.17 -7.06
C TRP A 487 12.56 21.87 -6.66
N ARG A 488 12.19 22.11 -5.39
CA ARG A 488 10.80 22.07 -4.92
C ARG A 488 9.90 23.00 -5.76
N ASP A 489 10.34 24.24 -5.94
CA ASP A 489 9.56 25.32 -6.54
C ASP A 489 9.74 25.43 -8.07
N SER A 490 10.54 24.54 -8.66
CA SER A 490 10.80 24.49 -10.10
C SER A 490 9.53 24.17 -10.89
N LYS A 491 9.28 24.91 -11.97
CA LYS A 491 8.21 24.60 -12.95
C LYS A 491 8.58 23.48 -13.92
N LYS A 492 9.82 23.00 -13.90
CA LYS A 492 10.27 21.88 -14.74
C LYS A 492 9.82 20.55 -14.11
N PRO A 493 9.59 19.50 -14.93
CA PRO A 493 9.43 18.13 -14.47
C PRO A 493 10.52 17.69 -13.50
N ASN A 494 10.21 16.69 -12.66
CA ASN A 494 11.21 16.01 -11.86
C ASN A 494 12.31 15.43 -12.78
N PRO A 495 13.59 15.72 -12.52
CA PRO A 495 14.70 15.20 -13.33
C PRO A 495 14.83 13.68 -13.24
N ASN A 496 14.40 13.08 -12.13
CA ASN A 496 14.35 11.63 -11.97
C ASN A 496 12.89 11.18 -11.98
N THR A 497 12.55 10.24 -12.86
CA THR A 497 11.20 9.65 -12.89
C THR A 497 11.06 8.66 -11.74
N LEU A 498 10.08 8.90 -10.86
CA LEU A 498 9.77 8.03 -9.72
C LEU A 498 8.84 6.89 -10.17
N VAL A 499 9.38 5.97 -10.97
CA VAL A 499 8.62 4.87 -11.56
C VAL A 499 7.89 4.06 -10.49
N GLY A 500 6.59 3.81 -10.69
CA GLY A 500 5.76 3.03 -9.78
C GLY A 500 5.02 3.84 -8.73
N ALA A 501 5.38 5.09 -8.49
CA ALA A 501 4.72 5.91 -7.48
C ALA A 501 3.26 6.17 -7.86
N MET A 502 2.34 5.79 -6.99
CA MET A 502 0.95 6.22 -7.06
C MET A 502 0.81 7.54 -6.34
N VAL A 503 0.49 8.60 -7.06
CA VAL A 503 0.25 9.90 -6.41
C VAL A 503 -1.03 9.88 -5.58
N ALA A 504 -1.18 10.84 -4.67
CA ALA A 504 -2.37 11.00 -3.83
C ALA A 504 -3.70 11.01 -4.62
N GLY A 505 -3.70 11.61 -5.81
CA GLY A 505 -4.79 11.53 -6.79
C GLY A 505 -5.70 12.76 -6.84
N PRO A 506 -6.89 12.63 -7.48
CA PRO A 506 -7.74 13.77 -7.77
C PRO A 506 -8.55 14.26 -6.57
N ASP A 507 -9.18 15.42 -6.72
CA ASP A 507 -10.22 15.91 -5.80
C ASP A 507 -11.57 15.18 -6.03
N ARG A 508 -12.57 15.55 -5.21
CA ARG A 508 -13.94 15.02 -5.27
C ARG A 508 -14.70 15.27 -6.58
N HIS A 509 -14.14 16.03 -7.51
CA HIS A 509 -14.72 16.36 -8.81
C HIS A 509 -13.87 15.89 -10.00
N ASP A 510 -12.98 14.91 -9.79
CA ASP A 510 -12.03 14.42 -10.80
C ASP A 510 -10.95 15.45 -11.22
N GLY A 511 -10.83 16.56 -10.48
CA GLY A 511 -9.79 17.57 -10.68
C GLY A 511 -8.43 17.08 -10.23
N PHE A 512 -7.37 17.35 -10.99
CA PHE A 512 -5.99 16.99 -10.62
C PHE A 512 -5.01 18.07 -11.06
N HIS A 513 -4.13 18.46 -10.15
CA HIS A 513 -3.08 19.46 -10.38
C HIS A 513 -1.70 18.82 -10.21
N ASP A 514 -0.98 18.62 -11.31
CA ASP A 514 0.41 18.12 -11.32
C ASP A 514 1.38 19.23 -10.90
N VAL A 515 1.35 19.57 -9.61
CA VAL A 515 2.16 20.64 -9.01
C VAL A 515 2.91 20.08 -7.81
N ARG A 516 4.24 20.12 -7.86
CA ARG A 516 5.13 19.51 -6.85
C ARG A 516 4.90 20.02 -5.44
N THR A 517 4.60 21.30 -5.26
CA THR A 517 4.34 21.87 -3.93
C THR A 517 2.98 21.45 -3.35
N ASN A 518 2.11 20.85 -4.17
CA ASN A 518 0.78 20.43 -3.77
C ASN A 518 0.76 18.92 -3.47
N TYR A 519 1.18 18.59 -2.25
CA TYR A 519 1.25 17.21 -1.75
C TYR A 519 -0.12 16.51 -1.74
N ASN A 520 -1.22 17.25 -1.57
CA ASN A 520 -2.59 16.72 -1.62
C ASN A 520 -2.95 15.97 -2.92
N TYR A 521 -2.27 16.29 -4.03
CA TYR A 521 -2.46 15.63 -5.32
C TYR A 521 -1.28 14.76 -5.72
N THR A 522 -0.05 15.21 -5.43
CA THR A 522 1.17 14.68 -6.06
C THR A 522 2.08 13.88 -5.13
N GLU A 523 1.74 13.72 -3.85
CA GLU A 523 2.54 12.94 -2.90
C GLU A 523 2.18 11.44 -2.96
N PRO A 524 3.15 10.55 -3.22
CA PRO A 524 2.98 9.11 -3.06
C PRO A 524 3.34 8.67 -1.63
N THR A 525 2.74 7.58 -1.16
CA THR A 525 3.02 7.01 0.17
C THR A 525 3.26 5.50 0.11
N LEU A 526 4.05 4.97 1.05
CA LEU A 526 4.23 3.52 1.21
C LEU A 526 2.90 2.78 1.36
N ALA A 527 2.02 3.29 2.23
CA ALA A 527 0.73 2.66 2.52
C ALA A 527 -0.16 2.58 1.28
N GLY A 528 -0.23 3.66 0.49
CA GLY A 528 -1.01 3.67 -0.75
C GLY A 528 -0.42 2.72 -1.81
N ASN A 529 0.90 2.73 -1.98
CA ASN A 529 1.56 1.86 -2.96
C ASN A 529 1.49 0.36 -2.59
N ALA A 530 1.47 0.02 -1.30
CA ALA A 530 1.28 -1.37 -0.86
C ALA A 530 -0.12 -1.89 -1.21
N GLY A 531 -1.16 -1.08 -0.99
CA GLY A 531 -2.51 -1.38 -1.43
C GLY A 531 -2.63 -1.48 -2.95
N LEU A 532 -1.93 -0.61 -3.70
CA LEU A 532 -1.89 -0.69 -5.17
C LEU A 532 -1.30 -2.01 -5.66
N VAL A 533 -0.15 -2.43 -5.12
CA VAL A 533 0.49 -3.72 -5.46
C VAL A 533 -0.46 -4.88 -5.15
N ALA A 534 -1.08 -4.88 -3.96
CA ALA A 534 -2.03 -5.91 -3.55
C ALA A 534 -3.25 -5.99 -4.48
N ALA A 535 -3.84 -4.86 -4.86
CA ALA A 535 -4.98 -4.82 -5.77
C ALA A 535 -4.61 -5.24 -7.21
N LEU A 536 -3.44 -4.82 -7.70
CA LEU A 536 -2.97 -5.20 -9.02
C LEU A 536 -2.75 -6.71 -9.12
N VAL A 537 -2.02 -7.32 -8.17
CA VAL A 537 -1.80 -8.77 -8.21
C VAL A 537 -3.09 -9.57 -8.01
N ALA A 538 -4.04 -9.09 -7.20
CA ALA A 538 -5.33 -9.76 -7.04
C ALA A 538 -6.14 -9.80 -8.36
N LEU A 539 -6.06 -8.72 -9.14
CA LEU A 539 -6.70 -8.59 -10.45
C LEU A 539 -5.86 -9.18 -11.61
N SER A 540 -4.61 -9.54 -11.36
CA SER A 540 -3.68 -10.06 -12.37
C SER A 540 -3.96 -11.52 -12.72
N GLY A 541 -3.41 -11.96 -13.86
CA GLY A 541 -3.55 -13.35 -14.33
C GLY A 541 -4.95 -13.76 -14.80
N ASP A 542 -5.15 -15.07 -14.94
CA ASP A 542 -6.46 -15.66 -15.23
C ASP A 542 -7.25 -15.91 -13.94
N LYS A 543 -8.59 -15.85 -13.99
CA LYS A 543 -9.45 -16.24 -12.87
C LYS A 543 -9.23 -17.69 -12.45
N SER A 544 -8.74 -18.55 -13.37
CA SER A 544 -8.41 -19.94 -13.07
C SER A 544 -7.19 -20.09 -12.13
N THR A 545 -6.34 -19.08 -12.03
CA THR A 545 -5.28 -19.02 -11.01
C THR A 545 -5.90 -18.48 -9.71
N GLY A 546 -6.57 -19.38 -8.99
CA GLY A 546 -7.23 -19.08 -7.71
C GLY A 546 -6.24 -18.73 -6.59
N ILE A 547 -6.79 -18.38 -5.42
CA ILE A 547 -6.03 -18.12 -4.20
C ILE A 547 -5.37 -19.38 -3.65
N ASP A 548 -4.26 -19.21 -2.93
CA ASP A 548 -3.69 -20.29 -2.12
C ASP A 548 -4.56 -20.52 -0.87
N LYS A 549 -5.31 -21.63 -0.83
CA LYS A 549 -6.16 -21.99 0.31
C LYS A 549 -5.38 -22.46 1.53
N ASN A 550 -4.15 -22.94 1.36
CA ASN A 550 -3.46 -23.78 2.34
C ASN A 550 -2.33 -23.07 3.07
N THR A 551 -1.54 -22.24 2.38
CA THR A 551 -0.31 -21.67 2.96
C THR A 551 -0.55 -20.87 4.23
N ILE A 552 -1.64 -20.09 4.30
CA ILE A 552 -1.95 -19.29 5.50
C ILE A 552 -2.24 -20.14 6.74
N PHE A 553 -2.65 -21.40 6.57
CA PHE A 553 -3.00 -22.32 7.66
C PHE A 553 -1.86 -23.28 8.01
N SER A 554 -0.67 -23.14 7.43
CA SER A 554 0.41 -24.14 7.60
C SER A 554 0.87 -24.32 9.04
N ALA A 555 0.67 -23.32 9.90
CA ALA A 555 0.96 -23.40 11.34
C ALA A 555 -0.28 -23.69 12.20
N VAL A 556 -1.48 -23.70 11.60
CA VAL A 556 -2.74 -23.92 12.33
C VAL A 556 -2.96 -25.42 12.49
N PRO A 557 -3.06 -25.94 13.73
CA PRO A 557 -3.33 -27.35 13.95
C PRO A 557 -4.74 -27.74 13.47
N PRO A 558 -4.97 -29.01 13.09
CA PRO A 558 -6.32 -29.49 12.79
C PRO A 558 -7.27 -29.19 13.95
N MET A 559 -8.39 -28.52 13.67
CA MET A 559 -9.36 -28.11 14.69
C MET A 559 -10.34 -29.22 15.11
N PHE A 560 -10.29 -30.36 14.43
CA PHE A 560 -11.02 -31.57 14.81
C PHE A 560 -10.03 -32.66 15.24
N PRO A 561 -10.39 -33.51 16.20
CA PRO A 561 -9.57 -34.67 16.55
C PRO A 561 -9.34 -35.52 15.29
N THR A 562 -8.13 -36.05 15.14
CA THR A 562 -7.86 -37.06 14.12
C THR A 562 -8.89 -38.18 14.24
N PRO A 563 -9.50 -38.65 13.13
CA PRO A 563 -10.38 -39.81 13.18
C PRO A 563 -9.70 -40.94 13.95
N PRO A 564 -10.44 -41.68 14.80
CA PRO A 564 -9.85 -42.84 15.47
C PRO A 564 -9.26 -43.79 14.41
N PRO A 565 -8.16 -44.48 14.72
CA PRO A 565 -7.61 -45.47 13.79
C PRO A 565 -8.71 -46.47 13.39
N PRO A 566 -8.68 -47.00 12.15
CA PRO A 566 -9.66 -47.98 11.72
C PRO A 566 -9.69 -49.14 12.73
N PRO A 567 -10.88 -49.69 13.04
CA PRO A 567 -10.99 -50.83 13.95
C PRO A 567 -10.07 -51.95 13.46
N ALA A 568 -9.46 -52.67 14.39
CA ALA A 568 -8.59 -53.80 14.06
C ALA A 568 -9.34 -54.74 13.09
N PRO A 569 -8.65 -55.29 12.07
CA PRO A 569 -9.27 -56.23 11.14
C PRO A 569 -9.98 -57.33 11.93
N TRP A 570 -11.28 -57.50 11.68
CA TRP A 570 -12.06 -58.55 12.31
C TRP A 570 -11.40 -59.90 12.01
N LYS A 571 -10.93 -60.58 13.05
CA LYS A 571 -10.47 -61.97 12.95
C LYS A 571 -11.67 -62.85 13.34
N PRO A 572 -12.18 -63.68 12.40
CA PRO A 572 -13.29 -64.60 12.66
C PRO A 572 -13.03 -65.53 13.84
#